data_AF-A0A402D326-F1
#
_entry.id   AF-A0A402D326-F1
#
_cell.length_a   1.000
_cell.length_b   1.000
_cell.length_c   1.000
_cell.angle_alpha   90.00
_cell.angle_beta   90.00
_cell.angle_gamma   90.00
#
_symmetry.space_group_name_H-M   'P 1'
#
loop_
_entity.id
_entity.type
_entity.pdbx_description
1 polymer ?
#
loop_
_entity_poly.entity_id
_entity_poly.type
_entity_poly.pdbx_seq_one_letter_code
_entity_poly.pdbx_strand_id
1 'polypeptide(L)'
;MISKRSRVFWAALALTCAGFGALRAPAEPPSADPPETVVKNDAAGWMWYGMDPYENAALPDGAAHAGGPGTYAMYTFQGSGVDVYGMCAMTVVADRRSHRVGKVTVSIDDKDQATIDLSAATTDAHFKIFSITGLPAGNHVIQITPVGGWAVIDSLAIKGGGTPPAGSEKNSGGPDGAAGAASDLNRHLVGYWPCDDDSSLVVSDQSGHGHSGKLQAGAAWSGDRKMGMSSITFLHPGGVEIPGAVVDNTKSFTVACWVKLANLNSFQSFVSLDGPEQSAFCLQMRQDTRHFAFSMDPEHAESVTSAAIGRWFHLAGVYSAANKTITLFVNGAQESVSHVPPQQRADGPTVFGRAKAAGGFSEFATGVIDEVQLYDTALAPVDIRTIYSMGQ
;
A
#
# COMPACT_ATOMS: atom_id res chain seq x y z
N MET A 1 -60.14 73.39 -22.43
CA MET A 1 -61.53 72.97 -22.11
C MET A 1 -61.43 72.11 -20.85
N ILE A 2 -61.78 72.62 -19.66
CA ILE A 2 -63.12 72.52 -19.03
C ILE A 2 -63.54 71.03 -19.01
N SER A 3 -63.66 70.33 -17.87
CA SER A 3 -64.50 70.63 -16.71
C SER A 3 -64.09 69.81 -15.46
N LYS A 4 -64.02 70.44 -14.27
CA LYS A 4 -64.96 70.32 -13.11
C LYS A 4 -65.09 68.89 -12.54
N ARG A 5 -64.62 68.62 -11.30
CA ARG A 5 -65.27 68.84 -9.98
C ARG A 5 -66.60 68.05 -9.88
N SER A 6 -66.91 67.20 -8.90
CA SER A 6 -66.75 67.36 -7.44
C SER A 6 -67.04 66.06 -6.65
N ARG A 7 -66.49 66.02 -5.42
CA ARG A 7 -66.78 65.29 -4.15
C ARG A 7 -68.20 64.69 -3.98
N VAL A 8 -68.44 63.59 -3.23
CA VAL A 8 -68.46 63.49 -1.74
C VAL A 8 -68.59 62.01 -1.26
N PHE A 9 -67.86 61.67 -0.16
CA PHE A 9 -67.95 60.61 0.88
C PHE A 9 -68.65 59.25 0.64
N TRP A 10 -68.03 58.14 1.10
CA TRP A 10 -68.53 57.18 2.12
C TRP A 10 -67.46 56.11 2.48
N ALA A 11 -67.32 55.87 3.79
CA ALA A 11 -67.02 54.65 4.55
C ALA A 11 -65.92 53.61 4.19
N ALA A 12 -65.42 53.03 5.29
CA ALA A 12 -64.32 52.09 5.48
C ALA A 12 -64.60 50.64 5.03
N LEU A 13 -63.53 49.90 4.72
CA LEU A 13 -63.33 48.51 5.15
C LEU A 13 -61.84 48.13 5.02
N ALA A 14 -61.34 47.39 6.01
CA ALA A 14 -59.97 46.86 6.07
C ALA A 14 -59.76 45.62 5.17
N LEU A 15 -58.50 45.15 5.10
CA LEU A 15 -57.94 43.97 4.38
C LEU A 15 -57.57 44.28 2.92
N THR A 16 -56.39 43.95 2.38
CA THR A 16 -55.26 43.07 2.76
C THR A 16 -54.11 43.42 1.82
N CYS A 17 -52.89 43.70 2.32
CA CYS A 17 -51.67 43.67 1.50
C CYS A 17 -50.50 43.18 2.35
N ALA A 18 -50.15 41.90 2.19
CA ALA A 18 -48.90 41.30 2.66
C ALA A 18 -48.29 40.55 1.47
N GLY A 19 -47.00 40.65 1.13
CA GLY A 19 -45.95 41.48 1.69
C GLY A 19 -44.78 41.55 0.70
N PHE A 20 -44.15 42.72 0.61
CA PHE A 20 -42.82 42.86 0.00
C PHE A 20 -41.81 42.88 1.15
N GLY A 21 -41.24 41.70 1.43
CA GLY A 21 -40.08 41.57 2.29
C GLY A 21 -38.85 42.16 1.59
N ALA A 22 -37.99 42.82 2.36
CA ALA A 22 -36.73 43.39 1.93
C ALA A 22 -35.94 42.42 1.03
N LEU A 23 -35.40 42.92 -0.08
CA LEU A 23 -34.52 42.15 -0.97
C LEU A 23 -33.36 41.57 -0.15
N ARG A 24 -33.43 40.25 0.06
CA ARG A 24 -32.33 39.41 0.54
C ARG A 24 -31.28 39.40 -0.58
N ALA A 25 -30.03 39.69 -0.25
CA ALA A 25 -28.90 39.46 -1.14
C ALA A 25 -28.98 38.04 -1.71
N PRO A 26 -28.59 37.81 -2.98
CA PRO A 26 -28.61 36.47 -3.55
C PRO A 26 -27.82 35.53 -2.63
N ALA A 27 -28.43 34.38 -2.35
CA ALA A 27 -27.78 33.33 -1.59
C ALA A 27 -26.44 33.03 -2.25
N GLU A 28 -25.38 33.07 -1.45
CA GLU A 28 -24.06 32.58 -1.80
C GLU A 28 -24.22 31.16 -2.41
N PRO A 29 -23.58 30.85 -3.56
CA PRO A 29 -23.66 29.51 -4.12
C PRO A 29 -23.22 28.49 -3.06
N PRO A 30 -23.82 27.28 -3.04
CA PRO A 30 -23.45 26.25 -2.09
C PRO A 30 -21.93 26.05 -2.11
N SER A 31 -21.37 26.01 -0.91
CA SER A 31 -19.96 25.86 -0.54
C SER A 31 -19.12 25.15 -1.60
N ALA A 32 -17.96 25.77 -1.92
CA ALA A 32 -16.88 25.17 -2.70
C ALA A 32 -16.70 23.68 -2.37
N ASP A 33 -16.54 22.86 -3.41
CA ASP A 33 -16.20 21.45 -3.28
C ASP A 33 -15.09 21.27 -2.22
N PRO A 34 -15.15 20.23 -1.37
CA PRO A 34 -14.10 19.97 -0.39
C PRO A 34 -12.74 19.92 -1.10
N PRO A 35 -11.65 20.39 -0.45
CA PRO A 35 -10.37 20.54 -1.13
C PRO A 35 -9.92 19.21 -1.77
N GLU A 36 -9.73 19.22 -3.08
CA GLU A 36 -9.18 18.08 -3.80
C GLU A 36 -7.69 17.95 -3.45
N THR A 37 -7.29 16.78 -2.96
CA THR A 37 -5.87 16.48 -2.75
C THR A 37 -5.33 15.87 -4.03
N VAL A 38 -4.43 16.59 -4.70
CA VAL A 38 -3.76 16.11 -5.91
C VAL A 38 -2.56 15.26 -5.51
N VAL A 39 -2.57 14.00 -5.94
CA VAL A 39 -1.46 13.05 -5.79
C VAL A 39 -0.76 12.95 -7.13
N LYS A 40 0.47 13.46 -7.20
CA LYS A 40 1.32 13.35 -8.39
C LYS A 40 1.82 11.92 -8.56
N ASN A 41 2.14 11.52 -9.77
CA ASN A 41 2.61 10.17 -10.09
C ASN A 41 3.98 9.80 -9.50
N ASP A 42 4.78 10.78 -9.11
CA ASP A 42 6.02 10.63 -8.36
C ASP A 42 5.80 10.71 -6.83
N ALA A 43 4.58 10.96 -6.38
CA ALA A 43 4.27 11.06 -4.96
C ALA A 43 4.50 9.71 -4.26
N ALA A 44 5.06 9.79 -3.05
CA ALA A 44 5.17 8.63 -2.18
C ALA A 44 3.78 8.00 -1.95
N GLY A 45 3.67 6.68 -2.10
CA GLY A 45 2.41 5.94 -1.99
C GLY A 45 1.93 5.31 -3.29
N TRP A 46 2.49 5.70 -4.44
CA TRP A 46 2.31 4.92 -5.67
C TRP A 46 3.12 3.63 -5.62
N MET A 47 2.52 2.55 -6.11
CA MET A 47 3.16 1.27 -6.40
C MET A 47 3.07 1.04 -7.91
N TRP A 48 4.22 0.84 -8.57
CA TRP A 48 4.32 0.64 -10.01
C TRP A 48 4.90 -0.75 -10.31
N TYR A 49 4.26 -1.50 -11.21
CA TYR A 49 4.76 -2.79 -11.67
C TYR A 49 5.01 -2.79 -13.17
N GLY A 50 6.20 -3.24 -13.59
CA GLY A 50 6.63 -3.28 -14.99
C GLY A 50 6.71 -1.89 -15.66
N MET A 51 7.12 -0.87 -14.89
CA MET A 51 7.20 0.51 -15.39
C MET A 51 8.34 0.70 -16.39
N ASP A 52 8.03 1.32 -17.53
CA ASP A 52 9.03 1.84 -18.46
C ASP A 52 9.05 3.38 -18.42
N PRO A 53 10.23 4.02 -18.31
CA PRO A 53 10.33 5.48 -18.26
C PRO A 53 9.83 6.13 -19.56
N TYR A 54 9.02 7.18 -19.41
CA TYR A 54 8.67 8.10 -20.50
C TYR A 54 8.71 9.51 -19.96
N GLU A 55 9.48 10.35 -20.64
CA GLU A 55 9.69 11.74 -20.26
C GLU A 55 9.00 12.63 -21.30
N ASN A 56 8.08 13.48 -20.84
CA ASN A 56 7.44 14.47 -21.71
C ASN A 56 7.24 15.77 -20.94
N ALA A 57 7.80 16.86 -21.45
CA ALA A 57 7.74 18.18 -20.84
C ALA A 57 6.33 18.80 -20.79
N ALA A 58 5.35 18.21 -21.48
CA ALA A 58 3.94 18.59 -21.38
C ALA A 58 3.25 18.05 -20.12
N LEU A 59 3.88 17.10 -19.41
CA LEU A 59 3.45 16.62 -18.10
C LEU A 59 4.27 17.36 -17.04
N PRO A 60 3.66 18.03 -16.05
CA PRO A 60 4.36 18.96 -15.16
C PRO A 60 5.51 18.37 -14.34
N ASP A 61 5.54 17.04 -14.15
CA ASP A 61 6.34 16.43 -13.08
C ASP A 61 7.28 15.30 -13.55
N GLY A 62 7.28 14.95 -14.84
CA GLY A 62 8.25 14.01 -15.42
C GLY A 62 8.08 12.55 -15.00
N ALA A 63 7.76 11.70 -15.98
CA ALA A 63 7.68 10.23 -15.92
C ALA A 63 6.71 9.59 -14.91
N ALA A 64 5.56 9.11 -15.40
CA ALA A 64 4.98 7.85 -14.89
C ALA A 64 4.02 7.12 -15.82
N HIS A 65 4.14 5.79 -15.83
CA HIS A 65 3.49 4.88 -16.77
C HIS A 65 3.16 3.56 -16.09
N ALA A 66 2.02 2.97 -16.47
CA ALA A 66 1.87 1.52 -16.49
C ALA A 66 2.09 1.09 -17.95
N GLY A 67 3.24 0.47 -18.23
CA GLY A 67 3.76 0.31 -19.58
C GLY A 67 3.58 -1.09 -20.17
N GLY A 68 2.44 -1.35 -20.81
CA GLY A 68 2.22 -2.57 -21.60
C GLY A 68 1.44 -3.67 -20.87
N PRO A 69 1.08 -4.76 -21.58
CA PRO A 69 0.26 -5.82 -21.02
C PRO A 69 0.90 -6.46 -19.78
N GLY A 70 0.14 -6.58 -18.69
CA GLY A 70 0.61 -7.19 -17.44
C GLY A 70 1.24 -6.20 -16.45
N THR A 71 1.34 -4.92 -16.81
CA THR A 71 1.78 -3.85 -15.89
C THR A 71 0.61 -3.31 -15.06
N TYR A 72 0.90 -2.58 -13.99
CA TYR A 72 -0.13 -1.83 -13.27
C TYR A 72 0.46 -0.67 -12.46
N ALA A 73 -0.41 0.28 -12.14
CA ALA A 73 -0.18 1.33 -11.16
C ALA A 73 -1.21 1.19 -10.04
N MET A 74 -0.79 1.34 -8.79
CA MET A 74 -1.68 1.20 -7.64
C MET A 74 -1.43 2.32 -6.62
N TYR A 75 -2.49 2.81 -6.00
CA TYR A 75 -2.41 3.84 -4.96
C TYR A 75 -3.50 3.63 -3.91
N THR A 76 -3.16 3.79 -2.63
CA THR A 76 -4.14 3.76 -1.54
C THR A 76 -4.52 5.19 -1.17
N PHE A 77 -5.81 5.53 -1.25
CA PHE A 77 -6.31 6.86 -0.90
C PHE A 77 -7.40 6.79 0.19
N GLN A 78 -7.52 7.89 0.93
CA GLN A 78 -8.63 8.15 1.84
C GLN A 78 -9.51 9.24 1.25
N GLY A 79 -10.75 8.90 0.95
CA GLY A 79 -11.69 9.85 0.37
C GLY A 79 -12.98 9.17 -0.01
N SER A 80 -13.97 9.98 -0.34
CA SER A 80 -15.25 9.50 -0.89
C SER A 80 -15.22 9.37 -2.41
N GLY A 81 -14.09 9.63 -3.05
CA GLY A 81 -13.93 9.53 -4.49
C GLY A 81 -12.51 9.82 -4.96
N VAL A 82 -12.27 9.52 -6.22
CA VAL A 82 -10.98 9.77 -6.88
C VAL A 82 -11.22 10.03 -8.37
N ASP A 83 -10.51 11.03 -8.90
CA ASP A 83 -10.34 11.22 -10.33
C ASP A 83 -8.94 10.76 -10.72
N VAL A 84 -8.84 10.03 -11.83
CA VAL A 84 -7.57 9.59 -12.41
C VAL A 84 -7.27 10.44 -13.63
N TYR A 85 -6.08 11.02 -13.68
CA TYR A 85 -5.57 11.78 -14.81
C TYR A 85 -4.37 11.06 -15.43
N GLY A 86 -4.27 11.17 -16.74
CA GLY A 86 -3.19 10.61 -17.53
C GLY A 86 -3.27 11.12 -18.96
N MET A 87 -2.81 10.33 -19.93
CA MET A 87 -2.79 10.76 -21.33
C MET A 87 -3.73 9.93 -22.21
N CYS A 88 -4.44 10.60 -23.13
CA CYS A 88 -4.98 9.95 -24.31
C CYS A 88 -4.15 10.36 -25.54
N ALA A 89 -3.82 9.40 -26.41
CA ALA A 89 -3.02 9.62 -27.62
C ALA A 89 -3.12 8.42 -28.56
N MET A 90 -2.56 8.52 -29.77
CA MET A 90 -2.44 7.37 -30.67
C MET A 90 -1.27 6.47 -30.24
N THR A 91 -0.17 7.10 -29.85
CA THR A 91 1.08 6.44 -29.47
C THR A 91 1.79 7.19 -28.36
N VAL A 92 2.56 6.46 -27.58
CA VAL A 92 3.54 6.97 -26.60
C VAL A 92 4.95 6.59 -27.05
N VAL A 93 5.97 7.30 -26.58
CA VAL A 93 7.39 6.97 -26.77
C VAL A 93 8.01 6.66 -25.41
N ALA A 94 7.86 5.42 -24.95
CA ALA A 94 8.60 4.89 -23.80
C ALA A 94 9.85 4.16 -24.33
N ASP A 95 10.79 3.72 -23.48
CA ASP A 95 11.93 2.83 -23.85
C ASP A 95 12.71 3.17 -25.15
N ARG A 96 12.65 4.42 -25.61
CA ARG A 96 13.10 4.90 -26.93
C ARG A 96 12.40 4.25 -28.13
N ARG A 97 11.23 3.63 -27.95
CA ARG A 97 10.39 3.09 -29.04
C ARG A 97 8.98 3.66 -28.98
N SER A 98 8.30 3.64 -30.12
CA SER A 98 6.90 4.06 -30.21
C SER A 98 5.98 2.88 -29.95
N HIS A 99 5.04 3.05 -29.02
CA HIS A 99 4.05 2.05 -28.65
C HIS A 99 2.64 2.58 -28.84
N ARG A 100 1.70 1.69 -29.21
CA ARG A 100 0.28 2.06 -29.30
C ARG A 100 -0.29 2.22 -27.90
N VAL A 101 -0.96 3.35 -27.68
CA VAL A 101 -1.79 3.55 -26.50
C VAL A 101 -3.00 2.63 -26.58
N GLY A 102 -3.40 2.12 -25.42
CA GLY A 102 -4.35 1.04 -25.30
C GLY A 102 -5.46 1.30 -24.30
N LYS A 103 -6.01 0.20 -23.79
CA LYS A 103 -7.04 0.21 -22.77
C LYS A 103 -6.46 0.00 -21.38
N VAL A 104 -7.09 0.60 -20.38
CA VAL A 104 -6.85 0.34 -18.96
C VAL A 104 -8.12 -0.17 -18.29
N THR A 105 -7.99 -1.16 -17.42
CA THR A 105 -9.00 -1.49 -16.43
C THR A 105 -8.67 -0.75 -15.14
N VAL A 106 -9.66 -0.08 -14.56
CA VAL A 106 -9.56 0.57 -13.26
C VAL A 106 -10.38 -0.22 -12.25
N SER A 107 -9.76 -0.68 -11.19
CA SER A 107 -10.43 -1.32 -10.06
C SER A 107 -10.33 -0.45 -8.81
N ILE A 108 -11.34 -0.58 -7.95
CA ILE A 108 -11.38 -0.03 -6.59
C ILE A 108 -11.65 -1.20 -5.66
N ASP A 109 -10.80 -1.41 -4.67
CA ASP A 109 -10.91 -2.50 -3.69
C ASP A 109 -11.17 -3.86 -4.36
N ASP A 110 -10.30 -4.21 -5.31
CA ASP A 110 -10.31 -5.45 -6.11
C ASP A 110 -11.56 -5.69 -6.97
N LYS A 111 -12.36 -4.64 -7.16
CA LYS A 111 -13.54 -4.68 -8.03
C LYS A 111 -13.32 -3.76 -9.22
N ASP A 112 -13.33 -4.37 -10.41
CA ASP A 112 -13.34 -3.64 -11.67
C ASP A 112 -14.49 -2.64 -11.71
N GLN A 113 -14.16 -1.37 -11.91
CA GLN A 113 -15.12 -0.29 -12.06
C GLN A 113 -15.39 0.00 -13.53
N ALA A 114 -14.33 0.03 -14.34
CA ALA A 114 -14.43 0.32 -15.76
C ALA A 114 -13.20 -0.16 -16.55
N THR A 115 -13.39 -0.41 -17.84
CA THR A 115 -12.31 -0.50 -18.83
C THR A 115 -12.41 0.69 -19.78
N ILE A 116 -11.38 1.53 -19.83
CA ILE A 116 -11.34 2.78 -20.57
C ILE A 116 -10.35 2.65 -21.73
N ASP A 117 -10.75 3.09 -22.92
CA ASP A 117 -9.87 3.19 -24.09
C ASP A 117 -9.21 4.57 -24.13
N LEU A 118 -7.88 4.60 -24.08
CA LEU A 118 -7.08 5.82 -24.10
C LEU A 118 -6.58 6.18 -25.51
N SER A 119 -6.91 5.36 -26.51
CA SER A 119 -6.49 5.62 -27.89
C SER A 119 -7.25 6.80 -28.50
N ALA A 120 -6.52 7.81 -28.97
CA ALA A 120 -7.09 9.04 -29.52
C ALA A 120 -6.29 9.56 -30.72
N ALA A 121 -6.97 10.21 -31.67
CA ALA A 121 -6.32 10.81 -32.85
C ALA A 121 -5.48 12.05 -32.51
N THR A 122 -5.80 12.71 -31.41
CA THR A 122 -5.09 13.88 -30.86
C THR A 122 -4.59 13.56 -29.46
N THR A 123 -3.46 14.15 -29.07
CA THR A 123 -2.90 13.96 -27.73
C THR A 123 -3.48 14.96 -26.74
N ASP A 124 -4.00 14.47 -25.62
CA ASP A 124 -4.29 15.26 -24.43
C ASP A 124 -3.50 14.67 -23.25
N ALA A 125 -2.53 15.43 -22.75
CA ALA A 125 -1.57 14.99 -21.74
C ALA A 125 -2.16 14.94 -20.32
N HIS A 126 -3.27 15.62 -20.06
CA HIS A 126 -3.90 15.64 -18.74
C HIS A 126 -5.39 15.28 -18.85
N PHE A 127 -5.64 14.20 -19.57
CA PHE A 127 -6.96 13.63 -19.80
C PHE A 127 -7.47 12.95 -18.52
N LYS A 128 -8.71 13.29 -18.11
CA LYS A 128 -9.40 12.57 -17.03
C LYS A 128 -9.83 11.19 -17.51
N ILE A 129 -9.07 10.18 -17.13
CA ILE A 129 -9.28 8.77 -17.49
C ILE A 129 -10.52 8.21 -16.81
N PHE A 130 -10.67 8.49 -15.51
CA PHE A 130 -11.69 7.88 -14.68
C PHE A 130 -12.12 8.83 -13.56
N SER A 131 -13.34 8.63 -13.07
CA SER A 131 -13.88 9.35 -11.92
C SER A 131 -14.85 8.45 -11.16
N ILE A 132 -14.70 8.38 -9.84
CA ILE A 132 -15.68 7.76 -8.95
C ILE A 132 -15.92 8.66 -7.74
N THR A 133 -17.15 8.68 -7.26
CA THR A 133 -17.58 9.42 -6.06
C THR A 133 -18.59 8.59 -5.28
N GLY A 134 -18.87 8.97 -4.03
CA GLY A 134 -19.80 8.25 -3.16
C GLY A 134 -19.26 6.92 -2.64
N LEU A 135 -17.94 6.74 -2.65
CA LEU A 135 -17.30 5.62 -1.97
C LEU A 135 -17.58 5.70 -0.46
N PRO A 136 -17.75 4.55 0.22
CA PRO A 136 -17.86 4.52 1.68
C PRO A 136 -16.69 5.25 2.34
N ALA A 137 -16.89 5.95 3.45
CA ALA A 137 -15.77 6.59 4.14
C ALA A 137 -14.76 5.53 4.59
N GLY A 138 -13.50 5.63 4.14
CA GLY A 138 -12.47 4.67 4.47
C GLY A 138 -11.24 4.76 3.57
N ASN A 139 -10.36 3.77 3.73
CA ASN A 139 -9.24 3.54 2.82
C ASN A 139 -9.77 2.80 1.59
N HIS A 140 -9.35 3.25 0.41
CA HIS A 140 -9.60 2.59 -0.86
C HIS A 140 -8.28 2.33 -1.57
N VAL A 141 -8.19 1.20 -2.24
CA VAL A 141 -7.09 0.90 -3.17
C VAL A 141 -7.60 1.11 -4.58
N ILE A 142 -6.97 2.02 -5.33
CA ILE A 142 -7.15 2.11 -6.77
C ILE A 142 -6.02 1.38 -7.48
N GLN A 143 -6.37 0.49 -8.41
CA GLN A 143 -5.40 -0.12 -9.33
C GLN A 143 -5.81 0.18 -10.77
N ILE A 144 -4.81 0.53 -11.59
CA ILE A 144 -4.95 0.87 -13.00
C ILE A 144 -4.07 -0.07 -13.81
N THR A 145 -4.69 -0.97 -14.56
CA THR A 145 -4.03 -2.08 -15.25
C THR A 145 -4.20 -1.95 -16.77
N PRO A 146 -3.12 -1.74 -17.55
CA PRO A 146 -3.19 -1.81 -19.01
C PRO A 146 -3.54 -3.24 -19.48
N VAL A 147 -4.60 -3.35 -20.28
CA VAL A 147 -5.13 -4.63 -20.78
C VAL A 147 -5.05 -4.76 -22.30
N GLY A 148 -4.60 -3.72 -23.01
CA GLY A 148 -4.62 -3.72 -24.48
C GLY A 148 -3.79 -2.63 -25.13
N GLY A 149 -2.50 -2.54 -24.79
CA GLY A 149 -1.57 -1.51 -25.25
C GLY A 149 -0.96 -0.77 -24.06
N TRP A 150 -0.41 0.41 -24.31
CA TRP A 150 0.28 1.21 -23.30
C TRP A 150 -0.63 2.26 -22.68
N ALA A 151 -0.33 2.67 -21.46
CA ALA A 151 -1.04 3.77 -20.79
C ALA A 151 -0.05 4.69 -20.06
N VAL A 152 -0.47 5.94 -19.89
CA VAL A 152 0.26 6.96 -19.14
C VAL A 152 -0.65 7.43 -18.04
N ILE A 153 -0.17 7.37 -16.79
CA ILE A 153 -0.90 7.83 -15.61
C ILE A 153 -0.10 8.97 -15.00
N ASP A 154 -0.74 10.11 -14.79
CA ASP A 154 -0.09 11.37 -14.41
C ASP A 154 -0.39 11.76 -12.97
N SER A 155 -1.66 11.69 -12.55
CA SER A 155 -2.03 12.08 -11.20
C SER A 155 -3.39 11.55 -10.79
N LEU A 156 -3.67 11.62 -9.48
CA LEU A 156 -5.00 11.44 -8.92
C LEU A 156 -5.46 12.76 -8.30
N ALA A 157 -6.77 13.01 -8.33
CA ALA A 157 -7.40 14.01 -7.47
C ALA A 157 -8.36 13.31 -6.52
N ILE A 158 -8.02 13.28 -5.24
CA ILE A 158 -8.81 12.63 -4.20
C ILE A 158 -9.91 13.58 -3.74
N LYS A 159 -11.14 13.06 -3.74
CA LYS A 159 -12.34 13.81 -3.33
C LYS A 159 -12.71 13.47 -1.90
N GLY A 160 -13.04 14.49 -1.12
CA GLY A 160 -13.44 14.34 0.27
C GLY A 160 -12.28 14.00 1.24
N GLY A 161 -11.03 14.22 0.82
CA GLY A 161 -9.85 14.15 1.70
C GLY A 161 -9.51 15.52 2.30
N GLY A 162 -9.12 15.58 3.57
CA GLY A 162 -8.54 16.79 4.13
C GLY A 162 -7.16 17.06 3.52
N THR A 163 -6.83 18.33 3.27
CA THR A 163 -5.52 18.76 2.74
C THR A 163 -4.39 18.49 3.73
N PRO A 164 -3.20 18.00 3.34
CA PRO A 164 -2.00 18.09 4.17
C PRO A 164 -1.43 19.52 4.09
N PRO A 165 -1.13 20.20 5.22
CA PRO A 165 -0.51 21.52 5.15
C PRO A 165 0.98 21.40 4.79
N ALA A 166 1.43 22.32 3.93
CA ALA A 166 2.84 22.58 3.67
C ALA A 166 3.59 22.88 4.99
N GLY A 167 4.81 22.35 5.09
CA GLY A 167 5.55 22.25 6.34
C GLY A 167 5.80 23.56 7.09
N SER A 168 5.75 23.46 8.42
CA SER A 168 6.65 24.17 9.33
C SER A 168 6.60 23.51 10.69
N GLU A 169 7.79 23.18 11.23
CA GLU A 169 8.01 22.70 12.58
C GLU A 169 7.30 23.59 13.64
N LYS A 170 6.54 22.98 14.55
CA LYS A 170 6.73 23.18 16.00
C LYS A 170 5.87 22.26 16.88
N ASN A 171 6.56 21.78 17.90
CA ASN A 171 6.20 20.89 18.99
C ASN A 171 5.02 21.39 19.85
N SER A 172 4.02 20.53 20.14
CA SER A 172 3.36 20.37 21.46
C SER A 172 2.21 19.34 21.37
N GLY A 173 2.11 18.50 22.40
CA GLY A 173 1.44 17.18 22.34
C GLY A 173 -0.07 17.14 22.52
N GLY A 174 -0.64 15.99 22.14
CA GLY A 174 -2.05 15.61 22.28
C GLY A 174 -2.47 14.67 21.15
N PRO A 175 -3.35 13.67 21.36
CA PRO A 175 -3.36 12.44 20.56
C PRO A 175 -4.34 12.49 19.38
N ASP A 176 -3.82 12.45 18.15
CA ASP A 176 -4.61 12.30 16.92
C ASP A 176 -4.20 11.02 16.19
N GLY A 177 -5.04 9.99 16.30
CA GLY A 177 -4.86 8.69 15.68
C GLY A 177 -5.50 8.60 14.28
N ALA A 178 -4.84 7.85 13.41
CA ALA A 178 -5.28 7.29 12.12
C ALA A 178 -4.93 8.05 10.81
N ALA A 179 -4.69 9.37 10.81
CA ALA A 179 -4.27 10.07 9.58
C ALA A 179 -2.73 10.11 9.36
N GLY A 180 -1.92 9.94 10.40
CA GLY A 180 -0.45 9.91 10.33
C GLY A 180 0.15 8.54 9.97
N ALA A 181 -0.65 7.48 10.04
CA ALA A 181 -0.16 6.10 10.02
C ALA A 181 0.29 5.64 8.61
N ALA A 182 -0.43 6.03 7.56
CA ALA A 182 -0.08 5.67 6.17
C ALA A 182 1.14 6.43 5.61
N SER A 183 1.35 7.70 6.02
CA SER A 183 2.56 8.46 5.66
C SER A 183 3.81 8.02 6.42
N ASP A 184 3.62 7.46 7.62
CA ASP A 184 4.71 6.88 8.42
C ASP A 184 5.08 5.47 7.91
N LEU A 185 4.12 4.70 7.39
CA LEU A 185 4.36 3.34 6.87
C LEU A 185 5.47 3.32 5.81
N ASN A 186 5.33 4.13 4.75
CA ASN A 186 6.33 4.17 3.67
C ASN A 186 7.63 4.86 4.09
N ARG A 187 7.60 5.80 5.03
CA ARG A 187 8.82 6.44 5.55
C ARG A 187 9.73 5.42 6.23
N HIS A 188 9.13 4.44 6.88
CA HIS A 188 9.84 3.42 7.63
C HIS A 188 10.06 2.13 6.85
N LEU A 189 9.59 2.03 5.60
CA LEU A 189 9.81 0.86 4.76
C LEU A 189 11.25 0.84 4.28
N VAL A 190 12.02 -0.16 4.75
CA VAL A 190 13.45 -0.30 4.42
C VAL A 190 13.76 -1.55 3.60
N GLY A 191 12.76 -2.38 3.33
CA GLY A 191 12.89 -3.50 2.42
C GLY A 191 11.53 -4.00 1.98
N TYR A 192 11.35 -4.21 0.67
CA TYR A 192 10.13 -4.74 0.11
C TYR A 192 10.42 -5.69 -1.05
N TRP A 193 10.04 -6.95 -0.91
CA TRP A 193 10.20 -7.98 -1.93
C TRP A 193 8.83 -8.53 -2.32
N PRO A 194 8.22 -8.03 -3.41
CA PRO A 194 6.96 -8.57 -3.91
C PRO A 194 7.09 -9.98 -4.48
N CYS A 195 8.32 -10.47 -4.69
CA CYS A 195 8.58 -11.83 -5.19
C CYS A 195 8.00 -12.12 -6.60
N ASP A 196 8.02 -11.11 -7.46
CA ASP A 196 7.35 -11.12 -8.77
C ASP A 196 8.26 -11.31 -10.01
N ASP A 197 9.57 -11.43 -9.85
CA ASP A 197 10.53 -11.36 -10.97
C ASP A 197 10.60 -12.64 -11.85
N ASP A 198 9.83 -13.68 -11.50
CA ASP A 198 9.43 -14.96 -12.17
C ASP A 198 10.43 -15.78 -13.04
N SER A 199 11.62 -15.25 -13.34
CA SER A 199 12.53 -15.76 -14.36
C SER A 199 14.02 -15.50 -14.07
N SER A 200 14.34 -14.70 -13.05
CA SER A 200 15.73 -14.36 -12.68
C SER A 200 16.23 -15.16 -11.44
N LEU A 201 17.50 -15.03 -11.04
CA LEU A 201 17.96 -15.51 -9.72
C LEU A 201 17.96 -14.41 -8.66
N VAL A 202 17.55 -13.20 -9.04
CA VAL A 202 17.54 -12.00 -8.19
C VAL A 202 16.14 -11.83 -7.64
N VAL A 203 16.02 -11.65 -6.33
CA VAL A 203 14.77 -11.26 -5.68
C VAL A 203 14.88 -9.76 -5.42
N SER A 204 14.26 -8.95 -6.28
CA SER A 204 14.46 -7.50 -6.27
C SER A 204 13.81 -6.84 -5.07
N ASP A 205 14.53 -5.89 -4.47
CA ASP A 205 13.98 -4.99 -3.47
C ASP A 205 13.35 -3.77 -4.16
N GLN A 206 12.06 -3.55 -3.90
CA GLN A 206 11.24 -2.47 -4.45
C GLN A 206 10.99 -1.34 -3.43
N SER A 207 11.64 -1.38 -2.25
CA SER A 207 11.57 -0.27 -1.29
C SER A 207 12.38 0.96 -1.72
N GLY A 208 13.29 0.80 -2.69
CA GLY A 208 14.24 1.83 -3.11
C GLY A 208 15.56 1.84 -2.33
N HIS A 209 15.75 0.93 -1.37
CA HIS A 209 16.97 0.84 -0.53
C HIS A 209 18.06 -0.08 -1.08
N GLY A 210 17.77 -0.83 -2.15
CA GLY A 210 18.76 -1.63 -2.87
C GLY A 210 19.13 -2.94 -2.18
N HIS A 211 18.29 -3.45 -1.29
CA HIS A 211 18.49 -4.72 -0.56
C HIS A 211 18.07 -5.94 -1.41
N SER A 212 18.46 -5.98 -2.69
CA SER A 212 18.10 -7.12 -3.55
C SER A 212 18.80 -8.40 -3.10
N GLY A 213 18.04 -9.49 -3.06
CA GLY A 213 18.49 -10.80 -2.64
C GLY A 213 18.79 -11.74 -3.80
N LYS A 214 19.24 -12.95 -3.47
CA LYS A 214 19.41 -14.04 -4.43
C LYS A 214 18.73 -15.32 -3.98
N LEU A 215 18.08 -15.99 -4.94
CA LEU A 215 17.63 -17.36 -4.75
C LEU A 215 18.84 -18.27 -4.51
N GLN A 216 18.81 -19.03 -3.43
CA GLN A 216 19.76 -20.11 -3.15
C GLN A 216 19.18 -21.46 -3.59
N ALA A 217 20.02 -22.50 -3.60
CA ALA A 217 19.56 -23.86 -3.84
C ALA A 217 18.39 -24.20 -2.92
N GLY A 218 17.32 -24.79 -3.47
CA GLY A 218 16.10 -25.15 -2.72
C GLY A 218 14.96 -24.11 -2.78
N ALA A 219 15.26 -22.86 -3.17
CA ALA A 219 14.28 -21.82 -3.45
C ALA A 219 14.10 -21.61 -4.97
N ALA A 220 12.87 -21.33 -5.41
CA ALA A 220 12.54 -21.08 -6.82
C ALA A 220 11.31 -20.18 -6.94
N TRP A 221 11.10 -19.57 -8.11
CA TRP A 221 9.84 -18.90 -8.43
C TRP A 221 8.67 -19.89 -8.50
N SER A 222 7.47 -19.40 -8.20
CA SER A 222 6.24 -20.19 -8.20
C SER A 222 5.05 -19.37 -8.67
N GLY A 223 4.19 -20.00 -9.47
CA GLY A 223 2.89 -19.43 -9.83
C GLY A 223 1.82 -19.56 -8.73
N ASP A 224 2.07 -20.33 -7.66
CA ASP A 224 1.22 -20.36 -6.47
C ASP A 224 1.55 -19.14 -5.61
N ARG A 225 0.87 -18.02 -5.89
CA ARG A 225 1.17 -16.69 -5.38
C ARG A 225 -0.01 -16.07 -4.64
N LYS A 226 0.27 -15.10 -3.79
CA LYS A 226 -0.75 -14.33 -3.08
C LYS A 226 -1.10 -13.07 -3.85
N MET A 227 -0.09 -12.35 -4.32
CA MET A 227 -0.24 -11.15 -5.13
C MET A 227 0.62 -11.24 -6.41
N GLY A 228 0.51 -10.23 -7.26
CA GLY A 228 1.43 -10.04 -8.38
C GLY A 228 1.47 -11.20 -9.40
N MET A 229 2.69 -11.48 -9.88
CA MET A 229 3.04 -12.46 -10.89
C MET A 229 3.69 -13.73 -10.35
N SER A 230 4.35 -13.70 -9.20
CA SER A 230 5.00 -14.90 -8.67
C SER A 230 5.08 -14.86 -7.15
N SER A 231 5.55 -15.96 -6.57
CA SER A 231 6.02 -16.04 -5.19
C SER A 231 7.33 -16.83 -5.17
N ILE A 232 7.92 -17.01 -3.98
CA ILE A 232 9.05 -17.94 -3.80
C ILE A 232 8.55 -19.25 -3.19
N THR A 233 8.79 -20.37 -3.88
CA THR A 233 8.60 -21.72 -3.33
C THR A 233 9.88 -22.28 -2.73
N PHE A 234 9.72 -23.06 -1.66
CA PHE A 234 10.80 -23.75 -0.95
C PHE A 234 10.52 -25.25 -0.96
N LEU A 235 11.15 -25.96 -1.90
CA LEU A 235 10.89 -27.39 -2.16
C LEU A 235 11.88 -28.32 -1.47
N HIS A 236 13.07 -27.81 -1.16
CA HIS A 236 14.17 -28.51 -0.50
C HIS A 236 14.86 -27.53 0.46
N PRO A 237 15.73 -28.00 1.37
CA PRO A 237 16.54 -27.11 2.20
C PRO A 237 17.22 -26.03 1.36
N GLY A 238 16.96 -24.77 1.69
CA GLY A 238 17.29 -23.62 0.87
C GLY A 238 16.79 -22.30 1.43
N GLY A 239 16.92 -21.23 0.65
CA GLY A 239 16.46 -19.92 1.07
C GLY A 239 16.64 -18.84 0.00
N VAL A 240 16.23 -17.62 0.34
CA VAL A 240 16.65 -16.40 -0.36
C VAL A 240 17.57 -15.64 0.58
N GLU A 241 18.74 -15.20 0.11
CA GLU A 241 19.67 -14.44 0.93
C GLU A 241 19.78 -13.00 0.44
N ILE A 242 19.49 -12.08 1.36
CA ILE A 242 19.64 -10.64 1.18
C ILE A 242 20.97 -10.27 1.87
N PRO A 243 21.93 -9.67 1.16
CA PRO A 243 23.23 -9.35 1.76
C PRO A 243 23.09 -8.38 2.94
N GLY A 244 23.53 -8.83 4.12
CA GLY A 244 23.56 -8.05 5.34
C GLY A 244 22.21 -7.86 6.03
N ALA A 245 22.26 -7.13 7.14
CA ALA A 245 21.09 -6.82 7.95
C ALA A 245 20.30 -5.68 7.32
N VAL A 246 19.02 -5.91 7.00
CA VAL A 246 18.09 -4.88 6.51
C VAL A 246 17.58 -4.02 7.66
N VAL A 247 17.44 -4.61 8.86
CA VAL A 247 17.01 -3.93 10.09
C VAL A 247 18.05 -4.09 11.19
N ASP A 248 18.12 -3.11 12.09
CA ASP A 248 18.90 -3.21 13.32
C ASP A 248 18.07 -3.87 14.43
N ASN A 249 18.34 -5.14 14.73
CA ASN A 249 17.57 -5.91 15.72
C ASN A 249 17.73 -5.42 17.17
N THR A 250 18.55 -4.40 17.42
CA THR A 250 18.63 -3.72 18.73
C THR A 250 17.69 -2.52 18.83
N LYS A 251 17.14 -2.05 17.70
CA LYS A 251 16.15 -0.98 17.59
C LYS A 251 14.77 -1.54 17.29
N SER A 252 13.74 -0.70 17.37
CA SER A 252 12.40 -1.11 16.97
C SER A 252 12.36 -1.44 15.49
N PHE A 253 11.68 -2.52 15.11
CA PHE A 253 11.48 -2.91 13.72
C PHE A 253 10.20 -3.73 13.55
N THR A 254 9.76 -3.87 12.31
CA THR A 254 8.65 -4.75 11.94
C THR A 254 9.05 -5.60 10.74
N VAL A 255 8.64 -6.86 10.73
CA VAL A 255 8.76 -7.78 9.60
C VAL A 255 7.39 -8.36 9.28
N ALA A 256 7.01 -8.40 8.01
CA ALA A 256 5.76 -8.96 7.55
C ALA A 256 5.94 -9.78 6.27
N CYS A 257 5.11 -10.81 6.08
CA CYS A 257 5.04 -11.55 4.82
C CYS A 257 3.72 -12.33 4.72
N TRP A 258 3.40 -12.73 3.49
CA TRP A 258 2.40 -13.76 3.23
C TRP A 258 3.06 -15.13 3.10
N VAL A 259 2.45 -16.15 3.73
CA VAL A 259 2.95 -17.52 3.70
C VAL A 259 1.84 -18.52 3.44
N LYS A 260 2.16 -19.59 2.71
CA LYS A 260 1.29 -20.75 2.55
C LYS A 260 2.11 -22.01 2.71
N LEU A 261 1.82 -22.77 3.76
CA LEU A 261 2.61 -23.95 4.13
C LEU A 261 2.25 -25.16 3.28
N ALA A 262 3.23 -26.01 3.00
CA ALA A 262 3.05 -27.32 2.37
C ALA A 262 3.05 -28.49 3.38
N ASN A 263 3.63 -28.30 4.56
CA ASN A 263 3.60 -29.26 5.66
C ASN A 263 3.69 -28.55 7.03
N LEU A 264 3.52 -29.32 8.12
CA LEU A 264 3.62 -28.83 9.51
C LEU A 264 4.55 -29.71 10.38
N ASN A 265 5.48 -30.44 9.76
CA ASN A 265 6.24 -31.52 10.43
C ASN A 265 7.64 -31.12 10.88
N SER A 266 8.02 -29.86 10.70
CA SER A 266 9.30 -29.26 11.09
C SER A 266 9.09 -27.85 11.61
N PHE A 267 10.09 -27.32 12.33
CA PHE A 267 10.18 -25.88 12.54
C PHE A 267 10.47 -25.23 11.19
N GLN A 268 9.82 -24.11 10.90
CA GLN A 268 9.91 -23.44 9.60
C GLN A 268 10.00 -21.94 9.81
N SER A 269 11.11 -21.33 9.40
CA SER A 269 11.34 -19.90 9.49
C SER A 269 11.13 -19.25 8.12
N PHE A 270 10.25 -18.25 8.07
CA PHE A 270 9.86 -17.58 6.83
C PHE A 270 10.73 -16.37 6.55
N VAL A 271 10.98 -15.55 7.57
CA VAL A 271 11.93 -14.43 7.52
C VAL A 271 12.76 -14.44 8.79
N SER A 272 14.08 -14.36 8.65
CA SER A 272 15.02 -14.33 9.76
C SER A 272 16.18 -13.39 9.48
N LEU A 273 16.94 -13.05 10.53
CA LEU A 273 18.21 -12.35 10.43
C LEU A 273 19.31 -13.21 11.03
N ASP A 274 20.32 -13.56 10.24
CA ASP A 274 21.42 -14.41 10.70
C ASP A 274 22.33 -13.68 11.70
N GLY A 275 22.57 -14.32 12.85
CA GLY A 275 23.66 -13.98 13.76
C GLY A 275 24.86 -14.93 13.64
N PRO A 276 25.86 -14.79 14.52
CA PRO A 276 27.05 -15.64 14.51
C PRO A 276 26.73 -17.13 14.70
N GLU A 277 25.92 -17.45 15.71
CA GLU A 277 25.54 -18.84 16.06
C GLU A 277 24.06 -19.13 15.80
N GLN A 278 23.19 -18.15 15.99
CA GLN A 278 21.75 -18.28 15.86
C GLN A 278 21.17 -17.06 15.14
N SER A 279 19.98 -17.20 14.54
CA SER A 279 19.25 -16.06 14.02
C SER A 279 18.86 -15.12 15.16
N ALA A 280 19.00 -13.81 14.93
CA ALA A 280 18.64 -12.75 15.87
C ALA A 280 17.14 -12.56 16.02
N PHE A 281 16.38 -12.87 14.97
CA PHE A 281 14.94 -13.06 15.04
C PHE A 281 14.49 -14.11 14.03
N CYS A 282 13.34 -14.72 14.29
CA CYS A 282 12.65 -15.60 13.36
C CYS A 282 11.13 -15.30 13.36
N LEU A 283 10.56 -15.02 12.18
CA LEU A 283 9.11 -15.11 11.95
C LEU A 283 8.82 -16.50 11.39
N GLN A 284 8.13 -17.34 12.16
CA GLN A 284 8.21 -18.79 12.00
C GLN A 284 6.91 -19.54 12.30
N MET A 285 6.87 -20.83 11.96
CA MET A 285 5.91 -21.81 12.45
C MET A 285 6.66 -22.86 13.28
N ARG A 286 6.12 -23.13 14.48
CA ARG A 286 6.71 -24.08 15.43
C ARG A 286 6.15 -25.49 15.24
N GLN A 287 7.02 -26.48 15.17
CA GLN A 287 6.63 -27.88 14.93
C GLN A 287 5.83 -28.51 16.07
N ASP A 288 6.17 -28.14 17.29
CA ASP A 288 5.66 -28.76 18.51
C ASP A 288 4.22 -28.34 18.81
N THR A 289 3.89 -27.07 18.60
CA THR A 289 2.54 -26.55 18.77
C THR A 289 1.75 -26.52 17.46
N ARG A 290 2.43 -26.36 16.31
CA ARG A 290 1.84 -26.02 14.99
C ARG A 290 1.17 -24.65 14.98
N HIS A 291 1.72 -23.72 15.75
CA HIS A 291 1.33 -22.32 15.80
C HIS A 291 2.43 -21.46 15.17
N PHE A 292 2.07 -20.26 14.74
CA PHE A 292 3.03 -19.26 14.31
C PHE A 292 3.70 -18.62 15.52
N ALA A 293 4.94 -18.18 15.35
CA ALA A 293 5.67 -17.45 16.37
C ALA A 293 6.51 -16.33 15.74
N PHE A 294 6.67 -15.24 16.49
CA PHE A 294 7.76 -14.30 16.27
C PHE A 294 8.72 -14.46 17.46
N SER A 295 9.97 -14.80 17.17
CA SER A 295 10.95 -15.23 18.16
C SER A 295 12.16 -14.32 18.16
N MET A 296 12.60 -13.92 19.34
CA MET A 296 13.88 -13.28 19.60
C MET A 296 14.43 -13.89 20.89
N ASP A 297 15.52 -14.65 20.76
CA ASP A 297 16.03 -15.50 21.85
C ASP A 297 16.20 -14.73 23.18
N PRO A 298 15.79 -15.32 24.31
CA PRO A 298 15.22 -16.66 24.50
C PRO A 298 13.69 -16.72 24.37
N GLU A 299 13.04 -15.64 23.97
CA GLU A 299 11.58 -15.49 24.08
C GLU A 299 10.89 -15.54 22.72
N HIS A 300 9.60 -15.84 22.73
CA HIS A 300 8.75 -15.81 21.55
C HIS A 300 7.33 -15.39 21.90
N ALA A 301 6.68 -14.70 20.96
CA ALA A 301 5.24 -14.47 20.97
C ALA A 301 4.59 -15.54 20.08
N GLU A 302 3.69 -16.37 20.62
CA GLU A 302 3.06 -17.49 19.92
C GLU A 302 1.60 -17.20 19.61
N SER A 303 1.16 -17.46 18.38
CA SER A 303 -0.21 -17.23 17.92
C SER A 303 -1.19 -18.15 18.65
N VAL A 304 -2.46 -17.74 18.75
CA VAL A 304 -3.58 -18.66 19.07
C VAL A 304 -4.10 -19.35 17.83
N THR A 305 -3.86 -18.79 16.64
CA THR A 305 -4.20 -19.39 15.36
C THR A 305 -3.29 -20.56 15.04
N SER A 306 -3.86 -21.75 14.88
CA SER A 306 -3.12 -22.91 14.38
C SER A 306 -2.79 -22.76 12.89
N ALA A 307 -1.56 -23.11 12.53
CA ALA A 307 -1.11 -23.16 11.15
C ALA A 307 -1.87 -24.24 10.36
N ALA A 308 -2.10 -23.98 9.08
CA ALA A 308 -2.79 -24.90 8.18
C ALA A 308 -2.10 -24.98 6.81
N ILE A 309 -2.02 -26.19 6.27
CA ILE A 309 -1.45 -26.46 4.95
C ILE A 309 -2.36 -25.89 3.86
N GLY A 310 -1.78 -25.31 2.81
CA GLY A 310 -2.50 -24.87 1.62
C GLY A 310 -3.35 -23.61 1.80
N ARG A 311 -3.24 -22.93 2.95
CA ARG A 311 -3.92 -21.66 3.23
C ARG A 311 -2.90 -20.53 3.35
N TRP A 312 -3.23 -19.38 2.76
CA TRP A 312 -2.46 -18.16 2.94
C TRP A 312 -2.71 -17.56 4.33
N PHE A 313 -1.62 -17.18 4.99
CA PHE A 313 -1.61 -16.41 6.22
C PHE A 313 -0.71 -15.20 6.03
N HIS A 314 -1.18 -14.04 6.45
CA HIS A 314 -0.30 -12.89 6.63
C HIS A 314 0.24 -12.93 8.04
N LEU A 315 1.57 -12.89 8.19
CA LEU A 315 2.23 -12.86 9.47
C LEU A 315 2.98 -11.53 9.61
N ALA A 316 2.94 -10.93 10.79
CA ALA A 316 3.82 -9.83 11.11
C ALA A 316 4.38 -9.94 12.52
N GLY A 317 5.69 -9.72 12.64
CA GLY A 317 6.42 -9.62 13.91
C GLY A 317 6.83 -8.17 14.15
N VAL A 318 6.45 -7.61 15.30
CA VAL A 318 6.82 -6.25 15.71
C VAL A 318 7.70 -6.32 16.94
N TYR A 319 8.92 -5.80 16.87
CA TYR A 319 9.79 -5.59 18.02
C TYR A 319 9.80 -4.12 18.42
N SER A 320 9.48 -3.83 19.68
CA SER A 320 9.58 -2.50 20.27
C SER A 320 10.74 -2.45 21.27
N ALA A 321 11.82 -1.76 20.90
CA ALA A 321 12.97 -1.57 21.79
C ALA A 321 12.62 -0.71 23.01
N ALA A 322 11.68 0.24 22.85
CA ALA A 322 11.20 1.09 23.94
C ALA A 322 10.45 0.30 25.02
N ASN A 323 9.59 -0.63 24.59
CA ASN A 323 8.77 -1.44 25.50
C ASN A 323 9.41 -2.79 25.86
N LYS A 324 10.49 -3.17 25.16
CA LYS A 324 11.14 -4.48 25.27
C LYS A 324 10.16 -5.62 25.05
N THR A 325 9.39 -5.52 23.97
CA THR A 325 8.35 -6.49 23.61
C THR A 325 8.48 -6.93 22.17
N ILE A 326 8.19 -8.19 21.93
CA ILE A 326 7.86 -8.75 20.63
C ILE A 326 6.36 -9.02 20.55
N THR A 327 5.75 -8.68 19.43
CA THR A 327 4.33 -8.86 19.18
C THR A 327 4.14 -9.62 17.89
N LEU A 328 3.28 -10.64 17.91
CA LEU A 328 2.90 -11.40 16.73
C LEU A 328 1.48 -11.03 16.28
N PHE A 329 1.35 -10.82 14.99
CA PHE A 329 0.09 -10.64 14.29
C PHE A 329 -0.12 -11.75 13.28
N VAL A 330 -1.36 -12.24 13.19
CA VAL A 330 -1.80 -13.18 12.16
C VAL A 330 -3.03 -12.58 11.48
N ASN A 331 -2.99 -12.49 10.15
CA ASN A 331 -4.08 -11.93 9.34
C ASN A 331 -4.54 -10.53 9.81
N GLY A 332 -3.56 -9.67 10.14
CA GLY A 332 -3.80 -8.30 10.59
C GLY A 332 -4.28 -8.16 12.05
N ALA A 333 -4.51 -9.27 12.77
CA ALA A 333 -4.93 -9.26 14.16
C ALA A 333 -3.76 -9.56 15.09
N GLN A 334 -3.62 -8.79 16.18
CA GLN A 334 -2.64 -9.07 17.22
C GLN A 334 -3.05 -10.32 17.99
N GLU A 335 -2.16 -11.30 18.11
CA GLU A 335 -2.48 -12.56 18.79
C GLU A 335 -1.65 -12.78 20.06
N SER A 336 -0.40 -12.30 20.10
CA SER A 336 0.45 -12.47 21.27
C SER A 336 1.46 -11.34 21.43
N VAL A 337 1.82 -11.07 22.67
CA VAL A 337 2.88 -10.15 23.08
C VAL A 337 3.72 -10.85 24.15
N SER A 338 5.03 -10.80 24.00
CA SER A 338 5.99 -11.30 24.99
C SER A 338 7.05 -10.26 25.28
N HIS A 339 7.56 -10.23 26.51
CA HIS A 339 8.71 -9.41 26.85
C HIS A 339 10.00 -10.12 26.44
N VAL A 340 10.99 -9.35 26.00
CA VAL A 340 12.30 -9.87 25.60
C VAL A 340 13.42 -9.14 26.36
N PRO A 341 14.54 -9.81 26.66
CA PRO A 341 15.73 -9.13 27.16
C PRO A 341 16.36 -8.26 26.05
N PRO A 342 17.29 -7.35 26.41
CA PRO A 342 18.09 -6.63 25.43
C PRO A 342 18.79 -7.56 24.45
N GLN A 343 18.79 -7.19 23.18
CA GLN A 343 19.31 -8.00 22.09
C GLN A 343 20.73 -7.60 21.72
N GLN A 344 21.53 -8.58 21.26
CA GLN A 344 22.83 -8.31 20.65
C GLN A 344 22.65 -8.04 19.16
N ARG A 345 23.38 -7.04 18.65
CA ARG A 345 23.28 -6.67 17.24
C ARG A 345 23.80 -7.80 16.35
N ALA A 346 23.01 -8.18 15.36
CA ALA A 346 23.39 -9.08 14.29
C ALA A 346 23.58 -8.30 12.98
N ASP A 347 24.60 -8.69 12.24
CA ASP A 347 25.03 -8.06 10.98
C ASP A 347 24.99 -9.04 9.79
N GLY A 348 24.55 -10.27 10.04
CA GLY A 348 24.48 -11.30 9.00
C GLY A 348 23.37 -11.03 7.98
N PRO A 349 23.24 -11.91 6.97
CA PRO A 349 22.19 -11.80 5.98
C PRO A 349 20.78 -11.79 6.58
N THR A 350 19.89 -11.01 5.98
CA THR A 350 18.45 -11.20 6.11
C THR A 350 18.04 -12.33 5.16
N VAL A 351 17.23 -13.27 5.63
CA VAL A 351 17.01 -14.53 4.92
C VAL A 351 15.53 -14.90 4.87
N PHE A 352 15.08 -15.35 3.70
CA PHE A 352 13.76 -15.94 3.54
C PHE A 352 13.84 -17.46 3.46
N GLY A 353 12.96 -18.15 4.18
CA GLY A 353 12.77 -19.60 4.08
C GLY A 353 13.73 -20.48 4.89
N ARG A 354 14.53 -19.90 5.80
CA ARG A 354 15.30 -20.65 6.80
C ARG A 354 15.66 -19.79 8.01
N ALA A 355 16.24 -20.42 9.03
CA ALA A 355 16.96 -19.78 10.13
C ALA A 355 18.37 -20.36 10.29
N LYS A 356 19.07 -19.90 11.32
CA LYS A 356 20.36 -20.40 11.76
C LYS A 356 20.30 -20.77 13.24
N ALA A 357 20.90 -21.91 13.60
CA ALA A 357 21.00 -22.40 14.97
C ALA A 357 22.30 -23.19 15.15
N ALA A 358 23.00 -22.98 16.27
CA ALA A 358 24.29 -23.61 16.58
C ALA A 358 25.31 -23.56 15.42
N GLY A 359 25.37 -22.41 14.74
CA GLY A 359 26.26 -22.13 13.62
C GLY A 359 25.80 -22.70 12.27
N GLY A 360 24.79 -23.57 12.25
CA GLY A 360 24.26 -24.23 11.05
C GLY A 360 22.92 -23.70 10.59
N PHE A 361 22.61 -23.87 9.30
CA PHE A 361 21.29 -23.55 8.75
C PHE A 361 20.26 -24.60 9.17
N SER A 362 19.08 -24.13 9.57
CA SER A 362 17.99 -24.95 10.09
C SER A 362 16.63 -24.32 9.79
N GLU A 363 15.56 -24.97 10.25
CA GLU A 363 14.18 -24.49 10.13
C GLU A 363 13.76 -24.09 8.71
N PHE A 364 14.13 -24.91 7.73
CA PHE A 364 13.82 -24.67 6.33
C PHE A 364 12.30 -24.65 6.11
N ALA A 365 11.80 -23.57 5.54
CA ALA A 365 10.40 -23.45 5.15
C ALA A 365 10.04 -24.47 4.07
N THR A 366 8.81 -24.95 4.09
CA THR A 366 8.25 -25.74 2.99
C THR A 366 6.89 -25.18 2.61
N GLY A 367 6.78 -24.64 1.40
CA GLY A 367 5.61 -23.90 0.95
C GLY A 367 6.01 -22.73 0.07
N VAL A 368 5.19 -21.69 0.06
CA VAL A 368 5.44 -20.44 -0.66
C VAL A 368 5.43 -19.24 0.28
N ILE A 369 6.29 -18.27 0.00
CA ILE A 369 6.37 -16.97 0.67
C ILE A 369 6.21 -15.89 -0.40
N ASP A 370 5.46 -14.86 -0.05
CA ASP A 370 5.15 -13.73 -0.92
C ASP A 370 5.17 -12.42 -0.12
N GLU A 371 5.35 -11.30 -0.82
CA GLU A 371 5.11 -9.94 -0.28
C GLU A 371 5.84 -9.66 1.05
N VAL A 372 7.15 -9.89 1.06
CA VAL A 372 7.98 -9.69 2.26
C VAL A 372 8.27 -8.20 2.46
N GLN A 373 8.00 -7.68 3.65
CA GLN A 373 8.19 -6.27 4.00
C GLN A 373 8.94 -6.14 5.32
N LEU A 374 9.92 -5.23 5.36
CA LEU A 374 10.65 -4.88 6.58
C LEU A 374 10.61 -3.37 6.81
N TYR A 375 10.35 -2.99 8.07
CA TYR A 375 10.27 -1.61 8.50
C TYR A 375 11.24 -1.33 9.64
N ASP A 376 11.88 -0.16 9.64
CA ASP A 376 12.83 0.27 10.68
C ASP A 376 12.17 0.90 11.92
N THR A 377 10.89 0.60 12.12
CA THR A 377 10.10 1.04 13.27
C THR A 377 9.16 -0.06 13.76
N ALA A 378 8.66 0.09 14.98
CA ALA A 378 7.57 -0.72 15.49
C ALA A 378 6.24 -0.17 14.97
N LEU A 379 5.64 -0.87 14.00
CA LEU A 379 4.36 -0.46 13.42
C LEU A 379 3.20 -0.64 14.40
N ALA A 380 2.22 0.25 14.31
CA ALA A 380 1.01 0.14 15.12
C ALA A 380 0.08 -0.96 14.59
N PRO A 381 -0.81 -1.53 15.42
CA PRO A 381 -1.78 -2.55 14.97
C PRO A 381 -2.61 -2.14 13.75
N VAL A 382 -2.93 -0.84 13.62
CA VAL A 382 -3.68 -0.31 12.47
C VAL A 382 -2.88 -0.39 11.16
N ASP A 383 -1.56 -0.20 11.22
CA ASP A 383 -0.68 -0.29 10.06
C ASP A 383 -0.52 -1.74 9.62
N ILE A 384 -0.33 -2.66 10.58
CA ILE A 384 -0.29 -4.11 10.28
C ILE A 384 -1.60 -4.57 9.63
N ARG A 385 -2.74 -4.09 10.12
CA ARG A 385 -4.04 -4.38 9.51
C ARG A 385 -4.16 -3.79 8.11
N THR A 386 -3.56 -2.63 7.87
CA THR A 386 -3.52 -2.00 6.54
C THR A 386 -2.69 -2.86 5.59
N ILE A 387 -1.48 -3.28 5.98
CA ILE A 387 -0.64 -4.20 5.20
C ILE A 387 -1.39 -5.49 4.87
N TYR A 388 -2.03 -6.09 5.86
CA TYR A 388 -2.85 -7.28 5.64
C TYR A 388 -3.97 -7.04 4.61
N SER A 389 -4.65 -5.90 4.69
CA SER A 389 -5.78 -5.59 3.82
C SER A 389 -5.35 -5.32 2.38
N MET A 390 -4.14 -4.75 2.17
CA MET A 390 -3.57 -4.56 0.83
C MET A 390 -3.33 -5.87 0.09
N GLY A 391 -3.21 -6.99 0.82
CA GLY A 391 -3.03 -8.31 0.22
C GLY A 391 -4.18 -9.26 0.39
N GLN A 392 -5.37 -8.84 0.84
CA GLN A 392 -6.54 -9.73 0.82
C GLN A 392 -6.94 -10.04 -0.62
#